data_AF-A0A3N6B7R3-F1
#
_entry.id   AF-A0A3N6B7R3-F1
#
_cell.length_a   1.000
_cell.length_b   1.000
_cell.length_c   1.000
_cell.angle_alpha   90.00
_cell.angle_beta   90.00
_cell.angle_gamma   90.00
#
_symmetry.space_group_name_H-M   'P 1'
#
loop_
_entity.id
_entity.type
_entity.pdbx_description
1 polymer ?
#
loop_
_entity_poly.entity_id
_entity_poly.type
_entity_poly.pdbx_seq_one_letter_code
_entity_poly.pdbx_strand_id
1 'polypeptide(L)' 'EGQVLRQGDVIGYVGQSGNAQTPHLHFAVSRLGHDRKWWRGEPLNPYPLLLAARPS' A
#
# COMPACT_ATOMS: atom_id res chain seq x y z
N GLU A 1 2.83 -16.03 0.34
CA GLU A 1 3.83 -14.97 0.05
C GLU A 1 4.76 -15.43 -1.07
N GLY A 2 5.53 -14.53 -1.69
CA GLY A 2 6.54 -14.88 -2.72
C GLY A 2 6.09 -14.77 -4.19
N GLN A 3 4.84 -14.38 -4.45
CA GLN A 3 4.37 -14.13 -5.80
C GLN A 3 4.97 -12.82 -6.34
N VAL A 4 5.52 -12.87 -7.56
CA VAL A 4 5.95 -11.66 -8.30
C VAL A 4 4.73 -11.05 -8.98
N LEU A 5 4.54 -9.74 -8.81
CA LEU A 5 3.40 -8.98 -9.32
C LEU A 5 3.88 -7.86 -10.25
N ARG A 6 3.00 -7.41 -11.14
CA ARG A 6 3.17 -6.25 -12.02
C ARG A 6 2.13 -5.18 -11.69
N GLN A 7 2.41 -3.94 -12.08
CA GLN A 7 1.42 -2.87 -11.96
C GLN A 7 0.15 -3.24 -12.76
N GLY A 8 -1.02 -3.11 -12.12
CA GLY A 8 -2.31 -3.49 -12.71
C GLY A 8 -2.79 -4.88 -12.32
N ASP A 9 -1.95 -5.73 -11.71
CA ASP A 9 -2.38 -7.03 -11.21
C ASP A 9 -3.40 -6.86 -10.07
N VAL A 10 -4.47 -7.66 -10.09
CA VAL A 10 -5.45 -7.72 -9.00
C VAL A 10 -4.86 -8.53 -7.85
N ILE A 11 -4.74 -7.90 -6.68
CA ILE A 11 -4.13 -8.52 -5.48
C ILE A 11 -5.14 -8.78 -4.35
N GLY A 12 -6.40 -8.39 -4.54
CA GLY A 12 -7.46 -8.51 -3.54
C GLY A 12 -8.63 -7.56 -3.78
N TYR A 13 -9.53 -7.50 -2.81
CA TYR A 13 -10.74 -6.67 -2.84
C TYR A 13 -10.86 -5.84 -1.55
N VAL A 14 -11.53 -4.69 -1.63
CA VAL A 14 -11.78 -3.81 -0.47
C VAL A 14 -12.70 -4.51 0.53
N GLY A 15 -12.46 -4.29 1.82
CA GLY A 15 -13.27 -4.86 2.90
C GLY A 15 -13.29 -3.97 4.15
N GLN A 16 -13.65 -4.60 5.28
CA GLN A 16 -13.74 -3.97 6.60
C GLN A 16 -13.19 -4.91 7.70
N SER A 17 -12.16 -5.71 7.39
CA SER A 17 -11.54 -6.62 8.36
C SER A 17 -10.69 -5.86 9.40
N GLY A 18 -10.56 -6.41 10.61
CA GLY A 18 -9.77 -5.81 11.70
C GLY A 18 -10.57 -4.77 12.50
N ASN A 19 -9.89 -3.73 13.01
CA ASN A 19 -10.54 -2.63 13.72
C ASN A 19 -10.88 -1.48 12.75
N ALA A 20 -11.89 -1.71 11.90
CA ALA A 20 -12.35 -0.75 10.91
C ALA A 20 -13.86 -0.48 11.07
N GLN A 21 -14.26 0.79 11.10
CA GLN A 21 -15.66 1.17 11.32
C GLN A 21 -16.50 1.19 10.04
N THR A 22 -15.87 1.36 8.87
CA THR A 22 -16.54 1.38 7.55
C THR A 22 -15.66 0.71 6.49
N PRO A 23 -16.22 0.23 5.36
CA PRO A 23 -15.43 -0.39 4.30
C PRO A 23 -14.55 0.65 3.61
N HIS A 24 -13.24 0.41 3.60
CA HIS A 24 -12.29 1.31 2.95
C HIS A 24 -10.97 0.59 2.61
N LEU A 25 -10.22 1.16 1.68
CA LEU A 25 -8.85 0.76 1.41
C LEU A 25 -7.90 1.67 2.21
N HIS A 26 -7.17 1.10 3.15
CA HIS A 26 -6.00 1.77 3.74
C HIS A 26 -4.78 1.47 2.85
N PHE A 27 -4.17 2.52 2.27
CA PHE A 27 -2.99 2.40 1.42
C PHE A 27 -1.83 3.17 2.04
N ALA A 28 -0.70 2.48 2.25
CA ALA A 28 0.49 3.03 2.88
C ALA A 28 1.73 2.73 2.03
N VAL A 29 2.64 3.70 1.98
CA VAL A 29 3.95 3.58 1.32
C VAL A 29 5.01 3.89 2.35
N SER A 30 6.03 3.04 2.45
CA SER A 30 7.14 3.23 3.38
C SER A 30 8.47 3.02 2.69
N ARG A 31 9.48 3.81 3.09
CA ARG A 31 10.87 3.58 2.70
C ARG A 31 11.49 2.55 3.65
N LEU A 32 12.03 1.47 3.10
CA LEU A 32 12.75 0.47 3.89
C LEU A 32 14.07 1.05 4.40
N GLY A 33 14.33 0.88 5.69
CA GLY A 33 15.63 1.16 6.30
C GLY A 33 16.70 0.14 5.89
N HIS A 34 17.94 0.38 6.33
CA HIS A 34 19.09 -0.49 6.04
C HIS A 34 18.88 -1.93 6.55
N ASP A 35 18.15 -2.10 7.65
CA ASP A 35 17.83 -3.40 8.24
C ASP A 35 16.73 -4.18 7.48
N ARG A 36 16.14 -3.57 6.43
CA ARG A 36 15.09 -4.11 5.57
C ARG A 36 13.87 -4.68 6.34
N LYS A 37 13.62 -4.23 7.56
CA LYS A 37 12.46 -4.68 8.35
C LYS A 37 11.26 -3.82 7.99
N TRP A 38 10.31 -4.40 7.26
CA TRP A 38 9.16 -3.66 6.72
C TRP A 38 8.30 -2.97 7.79
N TRP A 39 8.16 -3.57 8.98
CA TRP A 39 7.41 -2.99 10.10
C TRP A 39 8.12 -1.81 10.77
N ARG A 40 9.35 -1.49 10.35
CA ARG A 40 10.15 -0.32 10.79
C ARG A 40 10.41 0.68 9.67
N GLY A 41 9.73 0.54 8.54
CA GLY A 41 9.88 1.48 7.43
C GLY A 41 9.45 2.90 7.80
N GLU A 42 10.11 3.89 7.21
CA GLU A 42 9.74 5.30 7.36
C GLU A 42 8.49 5.59 6.50
N PRO A 43 7.37 6.05 7.10
CA PRO A 43 6.14 6.30 6.36
C PRO A 43 6.30 7.51 5.43
N LEU A 44 5.87 7.35 4.17
CA LEU A 44 5.80 8.43 3.19
C LEU A 44 4.34 8.78 2.94
N ASN A 45 4.03 10.06 2.74
CA ASN A 45 2.69 10.48 2.33
C ASN A 45 2.40 9.92 0.93
N PRO A 46 1.41 9.02 0.75
CA PRO A 46 1.13 8.42 -0.55
C PRO A 46 0.36 9.35 -1.49
N TYR A 47 -0.26 10.42 -0.98
CA TYR A 47 -1.16 11.28 -1.76
C TYR A 47 -0.50 11.90 -3.01
N PRO A 48 0.73 12.46 -2.94
CA PRO A 48 1.41 12.97 -4.14
C PRO A 48 1.69 11.88 -5.20
N LEU A 49 2.00 10.65 -4.76
CA LEU A 49 2.25 9.52 -5.67
C LEU A 49 0.95 9.10 -6.38
N LEU A 50 -0.17 9.09 -5.66
CA LEU A 50 -1.48 8.78 -6.23
C LEU A 50 -1.91 9.82 -7.27
N LEU A 51 -1.66 11.11 -7.02
CA LEU A 51 -1.94 12.17 -7.99
C LEU A 51 -1.11 12.02 -9.27
N ALA A 52 0.17 11.64 -9.15
CA ALA A 52 1.04 11.41 -10.29
C ALA A 52 0.67 10.15 -11.09
N ALA A 53 0.10 9.14 -10.42
CA ALA A 53 -0.30 7.88 -11.03
C ALA A 53 -1.68 7.89 -11.70
N ARG A 54 -2.35 9.06 -11.76
CA ARG A 54 -3.66 9.19 -12.40
C ARG A 54 -3.57 8.72 -13.86
N PRO A 55 -4.35 7.70 -14.27
CA PRO A 55 -4.35 7.27 -15.66
C PRO A 55 -4.86 8.40 -16.56
N SER A 56 -4.25 8.52 -17.74
CA SER A 56 -4.65 9.43 -18.82
C SER A 56 -6.06 9.11 -19.33
#